data_AF-A0A4S3KF79-F1
#
_entry.id   AF-A0A4S3KF79-F1
#
_cell.length_a   1.000
_cell.length_b   1.000
_cell.length_c   1.000
_cell.angle_alpha   90.00
_cell.angle_beta   90.00
_cell.angle_gamma   90.00
#
_symmetry.space_group_name_H-M   'P 1'
#
loop_
_entity.id
_entity.type
_entity.pdbx_description
1 polymer ?
#
loop_
_entity_poly.entity_id
_entity_poly.type
_entity_poly.pdbx_seq_one_letter_code
_entity_poly.pdbx_strand_id
1 'polypeptide(L)' 'MNTRRAETLRHPANLIQIKTGARRSRQTAAMTSQAPQAPRFDAELIRRYDVAGPRYTSYPTAPQFHAGFGEAALRA' A
#
# COMPACT_ATOMS: atom_id res chain seq x y z
N MET A 1 52.83 37.03 7.59
CA MET A 1 51.92 37.55 8.65
C MET A 1 50.62 37.97 8.01
N ASN A 2 49.61 37.09 7.95
CA ASN A 2 48.22 37.53 7.97
C ASN A 2 47.26 36.38 8.27
N THR A 3 46.56 36.54 9.39
CA THR A 3 45.42 35.79 9.89
C THR A 3 44.13 36.40 9.35
N ARG A 4 43.14 35.55 9.03
CA ARG A 4 41.70 35.64 9.43
C ARG A 4 40.90 34.63 8.59
N ARG A 5 40.46 33.50 9.16
CA ARG A 5 39.24 33.28 9.98
C ARG A 5 38.11 32.78 9.08
N ALA A 6 37.72 31.53 9.32
CA ALA A 6 36.53 30.88 8.81
C ALA A 6 35.27 31.69 9.13
N GLU A 7 34.32 31.76 8.21
CA GLU A 7 32.93 32.10 8.56
C GLU A 7 31.97 31.13 7.87
N THR A 8 31.40 30.28 8.71
CA THR A 8 30.45 29.21 8.43
C THR A 8 29.05 29.77 8.17
N LEU A 9 28.35 29.12 7.23
CA LEU A 9 26.91 29.15 6.93
C LEU A 9 26.01 29.75 8.05
N ARG A 10 25.27 30.81 7.72
CA ARG A 10 24.05 31.21 8.46
C ARG A 10 22.85 31.21 7.50
N HIS A 11 22.12 30.10 7.47
CA HIS A 11 20.74 30.05 6.93
C HIS A 11 19.78 30.13 8.12
N PRO A 12 18.88 31.12 8.22
CA PRO A 12 17.91 31.15 9.31
C PRO A 12 16.87 30.03 9.15
N ALA A 13 16.69 29.25 10.21
CA ALA A 13 15.70 28.17 10.28
C ALA A 13 14.27 28.74 10.33
N ASN A 14 13.42 28.33 9.38
CA ASN A 14 11.98 28.56 9.44
C ASN A 14 11.36 27.60 10.46
N LEU A 15 11.00 28.12 11.63
CA LEU A 15 10.34 27.37 12.70
C LEU A 15 8.85 27.18 12.37
N ILE A 16 8.43 25.95 12.10
CA ILE A 16 7.01 25.61 11.89
C ILE A 16 6.30 25.64 13.25
N GLN A 17 5.34 26.56 13.42
CA GLN A 17 4.46 26.55 14.59
C GLN A 17 3.31 25.56 14.40
N ILE A 18 3.26 24.50 15.20
CA ILE A 18 2.11 23.59 15.25
C ILE A 18 1.04 24.19 16.16
N LYS A 19 -0.07 24.64 15.56
CA LYS A 19 -1.25 25.14 16.26
C LYS A 19 -1.95 23.98 16.98
N THR A 20 -1.73 23.83 18.28
CA THR A 20 -2.51 22.91 19.12
C THR A 20 -3.89 23.51 19.37
N GLY A 21 -4.85 23.19 18.50
CA GLY A 21 -6.26 23.55 18.66
C GLY A 21 -7.12 22.30 18.76
N ALA A 22 -7.82 22.14 19.88
CA ALA A 22 -8.74 21.05 20.16
C ALA A 22 -9.69 20.80 18.98
N ARG A 23 -9.58 19.63 18.34
CA ARG A 23 -10.38 19.26 17.17
C ARG A 23 -11.69 18.64 17.63
N ARG A 24 -12.77 19.41 17.44
CA ARG A 24 -14.20 19.03 17.36
C ARG A 24 -14.48 17.53 17.42
N SER A 25 -15.30 17.12 18.38
CA SER A 25 -15.96 15.83 18.45
C SER A 25 -16.73 15.57 17.14
N ARG A 26 -16.10 14.85 16.21
CA ARG A 26 -16.81 14.25 15.08
C ARG A 26 -17.58 13.07 15.63
N GLN A 27 -18.88 13.24 15.74
CA GLN A 27 -19.83 12.17 15.99
C GLN A 27 -19.67 11.12 14.87
N THR A 28 -19.03 10.00 15.20
CA THR A 28 -18.95 8.84 14.32
C THR A 28 -20.12 7.94 14.72
N ALA A 29 -21.13 7.86 13.85
CA ALA A 29 -22.11 6.79 13.94
C ALA A 29 -21.33 5.48 13.89
N ALA A 30 -21.54 4.61 14.87
CA ALA A 30 -20.90 3.31 14.93
C ALA A 30 -21.35 2.50 13.69
N MET A 31 -20.51 2.45 12.67
CA MET A 31 -20.63 1.46 11.61
C MET A 31 -20.38 0.12 12.29
N THR A 32 -21.44 -0.69 12.46
CA THR A 32 -21.31 -2.05 12.99
C THR A 32 -20.22 -2.77 12.23
N SER A 33 -19.09 -2.99 12.89
CA SER A 33 -17.96 -3.73 12.34
C SER A 33 -18.38 -5.18 12.19
N GLN A 34 -18.92 -5.54 11.02
CA GLN A 34 -19.25 -6.92 10.69
C GLN A 34 -17.93 -7.67 10.54
N ALA A 35 -17.59 -8.49 11.54
CA ALA A 35 -16.48 -9.42 11.42
C ALA A 35 -16.78 -10.41 10.29
N PRO A 36 -15.79 -10.75 9.44
CA PRO A 36 -15.99 -11.74 8.39
C PRO A 36 -16.36 -13.07 9.04
N GLN A 37 -17.51 -13.61 8.64
CA GLN A 37 -17.91 -14.96 9.05
C GLN A 37 -17.04 -15.97 8.32
N ALA A 38 -16.52 -16.96 9.05
CA ALA A 38 -15.78 -18.05 8.44
C ALA A 38 -16.71 -18.85 7.51
N PRO A 39 -16.26 -19.27 6.32
CA PRO A 39 -17.06 -20.10 5.45
C PRO A 39 -17.36 -21.45 6.12
N ARG A 40 -18.58 -21.95 5.96
CA ARG A 40 -18.98 -23.28 6.45
C ARG A 40 -18.49 -24.35 5.48
N PHE A 41 -17.90 -25.42 6.00
CA PHE A 41 -17.55 -26.60 5.21
C PHE A 41 -18.80 -27.31 4.70
N ASP A 42 -18.81 -27.65 3.41
CA ASP A 42 -19.90 -28.38 2.73
C ASP A 42 -19.30 -29.48 1.84
N ALA A 43 -19.45 -30.74 2.27
CA ALA A 43 -18.86 -31.89 1.59
C ALA A 43 -19.44 -32.11 0.18
N GLU A 44 -20.73 -31.83 -0.02
CA GLU A 44 -21.37 -32.01 -1.34
C GLU A 44 -20.89 -30.93 -2.32
N LEU A 45 -20.63 -29.72 -1.82
CA LEU A 45 -20.03 -28.66 -2.60
C LEU A 45 -18.61 -29.05 -3.06
N ILE A 46 -17.79 -29.57 -2.15
CA ILE A 46 -16.43 -30.03 -2.49
C ILE A 46 -16.50 -31.15 -3.52
N ARG A 47 -17.32 -32.18 -3.30
CA ARG A 47 -17.46 -33.31 -4.22
C ARG A 47 -17.89 -32.89 -5.63
N ARG A 48 -18.69 -31.83 -5.76
CA ARG A 48 -19.12 -31.27 -7.05
C ARG A 48 -17.98 -30.58 -7.82
N TYR A 49 -17.05 -29.95 -7.11
CA TYR A 49 -15.97 -29.16 -7.69
C TYR A 49 -14.58 -29.81 -7.54
N ASP A 50 -14.52 -31.04 -7.04
CA ASP A 50 -13.32 -31.89 -7.00
C ASP A 50 -13.04 -32.47 -8.39
N VAL A 51 -12.88 -31.57 -9.36
CA VAL A 51 -12.49 -31.85 -10.73
C VAL A 51 -11.19 -31.12 -11.01
N ALA A 52 -10.35 -31.66 -11.89
CA ALA A 52 -9.16 -30.97 -12.35
C ALA A 52 -9.55 -29.67 -13.05
N GLY A 53 -9.61 -28.57 -12.29
CA GLY A 53 -9.85 -27.24 -12.83
C GLY A 53 -8.64 -26.76 -13.62
N PRO A 54 -8.82 -25.78 -14.51
CA PRO A 54 -7.70 -25.07 -15.10
C PRO A 54 -6.84 -24.51 -13.95
N ARG A 55 -5.60 -25.01 -13.85
CA ARG A 55 -4.63 -24.54 -12.86
C ARG A 55 -4.20 -23.14 -13.27
N TYR A 56 -4.91 -22.13 -12.79
CA TYR A 56 -4.54 -20.74 -12.94
C TYR A 56 -3.46 -20.39 -11.92
N THR A 57 -2.26 -20.94 -12.11
CA THR A 57 -1.07 -20.44 -11.44
C THR A 57 -0.61 -19.19 -12.19
N SER A 58 -0.88 -18.03 -11.61
CA SER A 58 -0.76 -16.67 -12.17
C SER A 58 -1.62 -16.39 -13.41
N TYR A 59 -2.42 -15.33 -13.30
CA TYR A 59 -2.81 -14.52 -14.45
C TYR A 59 -1.83 -13.33 -14.53
N PRO A 60 -1.48 -12.89 -15.73
CA PRO A 60 -1.99 -13.37 -17.02
C PRO A 60 -1.38 -14.71 -17.47
N THR A 61 -2.10 -15.52 -18.27
CA THR A 61 -1.56 -16.78 -18.84
C THR A 61 -0.35 -16.45 -19.73
N ALA A 62 0.67 -17.32 -19.82
CA ALA A 62 1.89 -17.05 -20.60
C ALA A 62 1.69 -16.48 -22.03
N PRO A 63 0.65 -16.86 -22.82
CA PRO A 63 0.39 -16.25 -24.14
C PRO A 63 0.01 -14.75 -24.10
N GLN A 64 -0.32 -14.22 -22.93
CA GLN A 64 -0.61 -12.80 -22.71
C GLN A 64 0.67 -12.00 -22.39
N PHE A 65 1.83 -12.67 -22.32
CA PHE A 65 3.13 -12.00 -22.20
C PHE A 65 3.56 -11.55 -23.60
N HIS A 66 3.84 -10.25 -23.75
CA HIS A 66 4.32 -9.67 -24.99
C HIS A 66 5.72 -9.08 -24.79
N ALA A 67 6.53 -9.04 -25.86
CA ALA A 67 7.91 -8.56 -25.81
C ALA A 67 8.05 -7.05 -25.51
N GLY A 68 6.97 -6.29 -25.49
CA GLY A 68 6.97 -4.84 -25.22
C GLY A 68 7.18 -4.45 -23.74
N PHE A 69 7.19 -5.40 -22.81
CA PHE A 69 7.48 -5.12 -21.39
C PHE A 69 8.97 -5.38 -21.09
N GLY A 70 9.68 -4.37 -20.59
CA GLY A 70 11.13 -4.43 -20.36
C GLY A 70 11.57 -3.62 -19.14
N GLU A 71 12.89 -3.50 -18.94
CA GLU A 71 13.47 -2.92 -17.73
C GLU A 71 12.98 -1.50 -17.43
N ALA A 72 12.87 -0.64 -18.44
CA ALA A 72 12.39 0.73 -18.25
C ALA A 72 10.96 0.78 -17.67
N ALA A 73 10.08 -0.14 -18.09
CA ALA A 73 8.73 -0.27 -17.54
C ALA A 73 8.71 -0.90 -16.14
N LEU A 74 9.69 -1.76 -15.83
CA LEU A 74 9.87 -2.35 -14.51
C LEU A 74 10.41 -1.34 -13.47
N ARG A 75 11.13 -0.32 -13.92
CA ARG A 75 11.84 0.67 -13.08
C ARG A 75 11.13 2.03 -12.95
N ALA A 76 10.09 2.27 -13.74
CA ALA A 76 9.27 3.49 -13.69
C ALA A 76 8.39 3.54 -12.45
#